data_AF-A0A1K2H925-F1
#
_entry.id   AF-A0A1K2H925-F1
#
_cell.length_a   1.000
_cell.length_b   1.000
_cell.length_c   1.000
_cell.angle_alpha   90.00
_cell.angle_beta   90.00
_cell.angle_gamma   90.00
#
_symmetry.space_group_name_H-M   'P 1'
#
loop_
_entity.id
_entity.type
_entity.pdbx_description
1 polymer ?
#
loop_
_entity_poly.entity_id
_entity_poly.type
_entity_poly.pdbx_seq_one_letter_code
_entity_poly.pdbx_strand_id
1 'polypeptide(L)'
;MYLRNIAISADDKYRECSILGKSVPVDLVKGGRPRRRKENASRPVQKNLNYRNAQKWFRLSAVANFNEGDYTAEFTFAPEFKPKNVEECEKEIKNFIKRINRSRNKKKLPKMKYLGVIEGKTSDNLHFHMILDNLLNRDEIDDLWTKGRGKNKKSIGFTNINKIKSQNGQDGVIIKANYLTKEFKLENQKGKRKWFASRNLKKPVVERAQNWKYTDSKIARLLENDELEQQLEQDNTGWELIEFPRKNPETQKDELVKLDIRENEYLGTMIYYRMRRRE
;
A
#
# COMPACT_ATOMS: atom_id res chain seq x y z
N MET A 1 9.14 25.57 17.66
CA MET A 1 9.09 24.09 17.66
C MET A 1 9.85 23.60 16.42
N TYR A 2 10.30 22.34 16.36
CA TYR A 2 11.10 21.86 15.21
C TYR A 2 10.19 21.17 14.20
N LEU A 3 10.28 21.54 12.93
CA LEU A 3 9.53 20.84 11.88
C LEU A 3 10.37 19.78 11.20
N ARG A 4 9.74 18.63 10.95
CA ARG A 4 10.32 17.55 10.16
C ARG A 4 9.56 17.43 8.85
N ASN A 5 10.28 17.59 7.74
CA ASN A 5 9.74 17.38 6.40
C ASN A 5 10.17 16.00 5.89
N ILE A 6 9.21 15.10 5.71
CA ILE A 6 9.43 13.74 5.20
C ILE A 6 8.72 13.60 3.86
N ALA A 7 9.41 13.04 2.87
CA ALA A 7 8.81 12.57 1.63
C ALA A 7 8.99 11.05 1.47
N ILE A 8 7.97 10.38 0.93
CA ILE A 8 8.02 8.97 0.54
C ILE A 8 7.49 8.85 -0.88
N SER A 9 8.34 8.37 -1.77
CA SER A 9 8.08 8.30 -3.20
C SER A 9 7.77 6.86 -3.63
N ALA A 10 6.71 6.71 -4.42
CA ALA A 10 6.30 5.47 -5.05
C ALA A 10 6.68 5.53 -6.53
N ASP A 11 7.86 4.99 -6.82
CA ASP A 11 8.55 5.21 -8.10
C ASP A 11 8.81 6.71 -8.32
N ASP A 12 8.83 7.16 -9.56
CA ASP A 12 9.02 8.54 -9.95
C ASP A 12 7.70 9.29 -10.25
N LYS A 13 6.56 8.61 -10.18
CA LYS A 13 5.24 9.17 -10.55
C LYS A 13 4.44 9.75 -9.39
N TYR A 14 4.64 9.26 -8.16
CA TYR A 14 3.80 9.60 -7.02
C TYR A 14 4.63 9.77 -5.75
N ARG A 15 4.28 10.75 -4.92
CA ARG A 15 4.89 10.90 -3.60
C ARG A 15 3.91 11.42 -2.55
N GLU A 16 4.23 11.12 -1.31
CA GLU A 16 3.54 11.67 -0.15
C GLU A 16 4.50 12.40 0.74
N CYS A 17 4.08 13.58 1.17
CA CYS A 17 4.89 14.46 1.96
C CYS A 17 4.19 14.73 3.30
N SER A 18 4.99 14.98 4.32
CA SER A 18 4.48 15.28 5.66
C SER A 18 5.41 16.28 6.33
N ILE A 19 4.84 17.40 6.76
CA ILE A 19 5.50 18.37 7.63
C ILE A 19 4.93 18.17 9.02
N LEU A 20 5.79 17.78 9.96
CA LEU A 20 5.41 17.35 11.31
C LEU A 20 6.17 18.17 12.34
N GLY A 21 5.47 18.81 13.26
CA GLY A 21 6.15 19.43 14.40
C GLY A 21 6.68 18.42 15.42
N LYS A 22 7.70 18.87 16.14
CA LYS A 22 8.47 18.09 17.10
C LYS A 22 8.91 18.94 18.27
N SER A 23 8.87 18.34 19.45
CA SER A 23 9.30 18.94 20.71
C SER A 23 10.82 18.98 20.90
N VAL A 24 11.60 18.15 20.19
CA VAL A 24 13.07 18.08 20.33
C VAL A 24 13.81 18.21 18.99
N PRO A 25 14.98 18.86 18.95
CA PRO A 25 15.87 18.84 17.80
C PRO A 25 16.35 17.41 17.56
N VAL A 26 16.41 17.00 16.29
CA VAL A 26 16.75 15.62 15.93
C VAL A 26 18.25 15.41 16.04
N ASP A 27 18.72 14.94 17.19
CA ASP A 27 20.03 14.30 17.30
C ASP A 27 19.90 12.78 17.43
N LEU A 28 20.22 12.12 16.31
CA LEU A 28 21.07 10.93 16.21
C LEU A 28 21.09 9.97 17.41
N VAL A 29 20.10 9.06 17.52
CA VAL A 29 20.40 7.77 18.17
C VAL A 29 21.17 6.90 17.16
N LYS A 30 22.47 7.20 17.00
CA LYS A 30 23.45 6.25 16.47
C LYS A 30 23.76 5.26 17.60
N GLY A 31 23.13 4.09 17.55
CA GLY A 31 23.42 3.02 18.52
C GLY A 31 22.22 2.11 18.75
N GLY A 32 21.88 1.29 17.76
CA GLY A 32 20.88 0.25 17.95
C GLY A 32 21.45 -0.90 18.77
N ARG A 33 21.15 -0.95 20.08
CA ARG A 33 21.28 -2.20 20.84
C ARG A 33 20.43 -3.28 20.14
N PRO A 34 20.90 -4.54 20.08
CA PRO A 34 20.13 -5.62 19.45
C PRO A 34 18.73 -5.68 20.04
N ARG A 35 17.74 -5.84 19.17
CA ARG A 35 16.32 -5.79 19.53
C ARG A 35 16.02 -6.95 20.50
N ARG A 36 15.82 -6.64 21.79
CA ARG A 36 15.43 -7.63 22.80
C ARG A 36 14.16 -8.37 22.34
N ARG A 37 14.09 -9.68 22.63
CA ARG A 37 12.90 -10.49 22.36
C ARG A 37 11.70 -9.81 23.00
N LYS A 38 10.59 -9.69 22.25
CA LYS A 38 9.37 -9.05 22.77
C LYS A 38 8.75 -9.97 23.83
N GLU A 39 8.89 -9.60 25.09
CA GLU A 39 8.25 -10.30 26.22
C GLU A 39 6.78 -9.88 26.37
N ASN A 40 6.44 -8.62 26.08
CA ASN A 40 5.10 -8.06 26.23
C ASN A 40 4.38 -7.77 24.89
N ALA A 41 3.04 -7.81 24.93
CA ALA A 41 2.21 -7.39 23.81
C ALA A 41 2.45 -5.90 23.49
N SER A 42 2.49 -5.55 22.20
CA SER A 42 2.62 -4.15 21.79
C SER A 42 1.40 -3.34 22.23
N ARG A 43 1.62 -2.13 22.75
CA ARG A 43 0.56 -1.17 23.12
C ARG A 43 -0.42 -0.98 21.95
N PRO A 44 -1.73 -0.78 22.20
CA PRO A 44 -2.73 -0.59 21.14
C PRO A 44 -2.35 0.51 20.14
N VAL A 45 -1.81 1.63 20.63
CA VAL A 45 -1.32 2.74 19.79
C VAL A 45 -0.24 2.29 18.81
N GLN A 46 0.75 1.51 19.29
CA GLN A 46 1.82 0.99 18.43
C GLN A 46 1.31 -0.02 17.41
N LYS A 47 0.33 -0.86 17.79
CA LYS A 47 -0.31 -1.80 16.86
C LYS A 47 -1.04 -1.05 15.74
N ASN A 48 -1.80 -0.02 16.08
CA ASN A 48 -2.51 0.82 15.11
C ASN A 48 -1.54 1.55 14.18
N LEU A 49 -0.42 2.07 14.70
CA LEU A 49 0.62 2.68 13.89
C LEU A 49 1.24 1.69 12.91
N ASN A 50 1.60 0.48 13.36
CA ASN A 50 2.17 -0.56 12.50
C ASN A 50 1.18 -0.98 11.40
N TYR A 51 -0.10 -1.06 11.72
CA TYR A 51 -1.16 -1.32 10.75
C TYR A 51 -1.22 -0.22 9.68
N ARG A 52 -1.33 1.05 10.09
CA ARG A 52 -1.37 2.20 9.16
C ARG A 52 -0.13 2.23 8.27
N ASN A 53 1.04 1.95 8.85
CA ASN A 53 2.29 1.85 8.09
C ASN A 53 2.29 0.68 7.10
N ALA A 54 1.74 -0.49 7.46
CA ALA A 54 1.63 -1.62 6.56
C ALA A 54 0.68 -1.34 5.39
N GLN A 55 -0.47 -0.71 5.63
CA GLN A 55 -1.39 -0.27 4.57
C GLN A 55 -0.73 0.74 3.63
N LYS A 56 -0.06 1.75 4.22
CA LYS A 56 0.67 2.76 3.44
C LYS A 56 1.74 2.11 2.58
N TRP A 57 2.54 1.18 3.13
CA TRP A 57 3.58 0.50 2.37
C TRP A 57 3.01 -0.35 1.24
N PHE A 58 1.93 -1.11 1.50
CA PHE A 58 1.23 -1.89 0.50
C PHE A 58 0.73 -1.00 -0.64
N ARG A 59 0.01 0.09 -0.32
CA ARG A 59 -0.51 1.04 -1.32
C ARG A 59 0.60 1.66 -2.15
N LEU A 60 1.65 2.19 -1.52
CA LEU A 60 2.75 2.82 -2.26
C LEU A 60 3.48 1.81 -3.16
N SER A 61 3.54 0.54 -2.76
CA SER A 61 4.09 -0.51 -3.62
C SER A 61 3.19 -0.83 -4.79
N ALA A 62 1.88 -0.83 -4.56
CA ALA A 62 0.91 -1.02 -5.63
C ALA A 62 1.04 0.11 -6.66
N VAL A 63 1.00 1.36 -6.18
CA VAL A 63 1.17 2.55 -7.02
C VAL A 63 2.48 2.47 -7.78
N ALA A 64 3.61 2.17 -7.14
CA ALA A 64 4.91 2.11 -7.81
C ALA A 64 5.06 1.03 -8.91
N ASN A 65 4.13 0.07 -9.03
CA ASN A 65 4.32 -1.10 -9.90
C ASN A 65 3.17 -1.42 -10.84
N PHE A 66 1.98 -0.91 -10.57
CA PHE A 66 0.78 -1.18 -11.35
C PHE A 66 0.14 0.12 -11.81
N ASN A 67 -0.68 0.01 -12.86
CA ASN A 67 -1.36 1.12 -13.51
C ASN A 67 -2.82 0.76 -13.84
N GLU A 68 -3.55 1.74 -14.37
CA GLU A 68 -4.84 1.49 -15.00
C GLU A 68 -4.71 0.44 -16.12
N GLY A 69 -5.66 -0.49 -16.18
CA GLY A 69 -5.63 -1.62 -17.10
C GLY A 69 -4.88 -2.87 -16.61
N ASP A 70 -4.11 -2.79 -15.51
CA ASP A 70 -3.64 -3.99 -14.78
C ASP A 70 -4.81 -4.72 -14.11
N TYR A 71 -4.57 -5.86 -13.48
CA TYR A 71 -5.65 -6.68 -12.93
C TYR A 71 -5.72 -6.62 -11.41
N THR A 72 -6.95 -6.66 -10.91
CA THR A 72 -7.29 -7.09 -9.55
C THR A 72 -8.00 -8.43 -9.67
N ALA A 73 -7.62 -9.40 -8.85
CA ALA A 73 -8.14 -10.75 -8.91
C ALA A 73 -8.45 -11.29 -7.53
N GLU A 74 -9.61 -11.92 -7.40
CA GLU A 74 -10.02 -12.72 -6.25
C GLU A 74 -9.97 -14.20 -6.63
N PHE A 75 -9.43 -15.03 -5.74
CA PHE A 75 -9.30 -16.47 -5.93
C PHE A 75 -9.88 -17.20 -4.73
N THR A 76 -10.92 -17.99 -4.98
CA THR A 76 -11.67 -18.73 -3.97
C THR A 76 -11.49 -20.23 -4.19
N PHE A 77 -11.33 -20.98 -3.11
CA PHE A 77 -11.19 -22.43 -3.16
C PHE A 77 -12.56 -23.11 -3.22
N ALA A 78 -12.70 -24.11 -4.09
CA ALA A 78 -13.84 -25.03 -4.05
C ALA A 78 -13.79 -25.87 -2.75
N PRO A 79 -14.95 -26.35 -2.25
CA PRO A 79 -15.04 -27.08 -0.99
C PRO A 79 -14.03 -28.22 -0.82
N GLU A 80 -13.78 -29.00 -1.88
CA GLU A 80 -12.88 -30.14 -1.88
C GLU A 80 -11.38 -29.77 -1.87
N PHE A 81 -11.05 -28.51 -2.19
CA PHE A 81 -9.68 -27.99 -2.23
C PHE A 81 -9.41 -26.93 -1.15
N LYS A 82 -10.32 -26.75 -0.18
CA LYS A 82 -10.13 -25.77 0.89
C LYS A 82 -8.86 -26.05 1.69
N PRO A 83 -7.99 -25.05 1.89
CA PRO A 83 -6.81 -25.21 2.71
C PRO A 83 -7.19 -25.35 4.20
N LYS A 84 -6.51 -26.23 4.93
CA LYS A 84 -6.77 -26.45 6.36
C LYS A 84 -6.29 -25.30 7.24
N ASN A 85 -5.33 -24.52 6.75
CA ASN A 85 -4.74 -23.41 7.47
C ASN A 85 -4.09 -22.41 6.49
N VAL A 86 -3.58 -21.30 7.04
CA VAL A 86 -2.92 -20.24 6.27
C VAL A 86 -1.64 -20.76 5.59
N GLU A 87 -0.87 -21.67 6.21
CA GLU A 87 0.34 -22.22 5.59
C GLU A 87 0.04 -23.03 4.32
N GLU A 88 -1.02 -23.84 4.32
CA GLU A 88 -1.47 -24.56 3.12
C GLU A 88 -1.97 -23.60 2.04
N CYS A 89 -2.69 -22.54 2.42
CA CYS A 89 -3.09 -21.48 1.50
C CYS A 89 -1.87 -20.80 0.84
N GLU A 90 -0.86 -20.41 1.63
CA GLU A 90 0.39 -19.84 1.12
C GLU A 90 1.13 -20.79 0.16
N LYS A 91 1.10 -22.10 0.46
CA LYS A 91 1.69 -23.14 -0.41
C LYS A 91 0.96 -23.21 -1.75
N GLU A 92 -0.36 -23.17 -1.75
CA GLU A 92 -1.15 -23.18 -3.00
C GLU A 92 -0.98 -21.91 -3.81
N ILE A 93 -0.94 -20.73 -3.16
CA ILE A 93 -0.60 -19.46 -3.81
C ILE A 93 0.77 -19.56 -4.49
N LYS A 94 1.79 -20.09 -3.81
CA LYS A 94 3.13 -20.28 -4.38
C LYS A 94 3.13 -21.23 -5.58
N ASN A 95 2.34 -22.30 -5.54
CA ASN A 95 2.20 -23.24 -6.66
C ASN A 95 1.50 -22.59 -7.85
N PHE A 96 0.46 -21.80 -7.59
CA PHE A 96 -0.25 -21.07 -8.64
C PHE A 96 0.64 -20.03 -9.33
N ILE A 97 1.37 -19.22 -8.57
CA ILE A 97 2.34 -18.26 -9.11
C ILE A 97 3.41 -18.98 -9.96
N LYS A 98 3.84 -20.18 -9.56
CA LYS A 98 4.76 -21.00 -10.37
C LYS A 98 4.12 -21.44 -11.70
N ARG A 99 2.84 -21.82 -11.70
CA ARG A 99 2.10 -22.18 -12.92
C ARG A 99 2.01 -20.98 -13.88
N ILE A 100 1.64 -19.81 -13.38
CA ILE A 100 1.60 -18.56 -14.17
C ILE A 100 2.97 -18.25 -14.76
N ASN A 101 4.03 -18.24 -13.94
CA ASN A 101 5.37 -17.93 -14.43
C ASN A 101 5.89 -18.96 -15.44
N ARG A 102 5.49 -20.24 -15.33
CA ARG A 102 5.82 -21.25 -16.35
C ARG A 102 5.09 -20.95 -17.67
N SER A 103 3.83 -20.54 -17.64
CA SER A 103 3.09 -20.12 -18.84
C SER A 103 3.76 -18.90 -19.49
N ARG A 104 4.08 -17.88 -18.69
CA ARG A 104 4.82 -16.68 -19.13
C ARG A 104 6.17 -17.02 -19.75
N ASN A 105 6.93 -17.92 -19.15
CA ASN A 105 8.24 -18.32 -19.67
C ASN A 105 8.15 -18.96 -21.07
N LYS A 106 7.11 -19.77 -21.34
CA LYS A 106 6.87 -20.32 -22.69
C LYS A 106 6.62 -19.24 -23.73
N LYS A 107 6.04 -18.11 -23.30
CA LYS A 107 5.76 -16.94 -24.13
C LYS A 107 6.88 -15.89 -24.09
N LYS A 108 8.03 -16.19 -23.48
CA LYS A 108 9.16 -15.26 -23.27
C LYS A 108 8.77 -13.96 -22.52
N LEU A 109 7.73 -14.03 -21.69
CA LEU A 109 7.29 -12.92 -20.85
C LEU A 109 8.07 -12.87 -19.53
N PRO A 110 8.28 -11.67 -18.96
CA PRO A 110 8.94 -11.53 -17.67
C PRO A 110 8.13 -12.16 -16.52
N LYS A 111 8.80 -12.41 -15.39
CA LYS A 111 8.15 -12.93 -14.18
C LYS A 111 7.06 -11.96 -13.71
N MET A 112 5.93 -12.54 -13.31
CA MET A 112 4.76 -11.82 -12.84
C MET A 112 5.08 -10.91 -11.67
N LYS A 113 4.76 -9.63 -11.85
CA LYS A 113 4.60 -8.68 -10.76
C LYS A 113 3.23 -8.92 -10.14
N TYR A 114 3.21 -9.15 -8.84
CA TYR A 114 1.98 -9.25 -8.07
C TYR A 114 2.18 -8.74 -6.65
N LEU A 115 1.06 -8.34 -6.05
CA LEU A 115 0.93 -7.87 -4.68
C LEU A 115 -0.43 -8.36 -4.15
N GLY A 116 -0.48 -9.10 -3.04
CA GLY A 116 -1.72 -9.74 -2.61
C GLY A 116 -1.86 -9.94 -1.10
N VAL A 117 -3.07 -10.28 -0.70
CA VAL A 117 -3.52 -10.47 0.69
C VAL A 117 -4.29 -11.78 0.76
N ILE A 118 -4.16 -12.50 1.87
CA ILE A 118 -4.99 -13.66 2.17
C ILE A 118 -6.09 -13.14 3.08
N GLU A 119 -7.34 -13.40 2.74
CA GLU A 119 -8.51 -13.01 3.52
C GLU A 119 -9.14 -14.25 4.15
N GLY A 120 -9.53 -14.15 5.43
CA GLY A 120 -10.26 -15.18 6.15
C GLY A 120 -9.59 -15.61 7.45
N LYS A 121 -10.43 -15.82 8.49
CA LYS A 121 -9.97 -16.18 9.85
C LYS A 121 -9.95 -17.69 10.11
N THR A 122 -10.83 -18.43 9.44
CA THR A 122 -11.01 -19.87 9.58
C THR A 122 -10.73 -20.54 8.25
N SER A 123 -10.29 -21.80 8.29
CA SER A 123 -10.01 -22.64 7.10
C SER A 123 -11.14 -22.59 6.06
N ASP A 124 -12.39 -22.48 6.53
CA ASP A 124 -13.57 -22.58 5.68
C ASP A 124 -13.78 -21.36 4.78
N ASN A 125 -13.16 -20.22 5.09
CA ASN A 125 -13.36 -18.95 4.39
C ASN A 125 -12.05 -18.36 3.84
N LEU A 126 -10.97 -19.14 3.82
CA LEU A 126 -9.71 -18.69 3.24
C LEU A 126 -9.87 -18.48 1.74
N HIS A 127 -9.63 -17.26 1.30
CA HIS A 127 -9.49 -16.87 -0.10
C HIS A 127 -8.35 -15.85 -0.19
N PHE A 128 -7.92 -15.48 -1.39
CA PHE A 128 -6.89 -14.46 -1.52
C PHE A 128 -7.18 -13.53 -2.67
N HIS A 129 -6.75 -12.29 -2.49
CA HIS A 129 -6.84 -11.25 -3.49
C HIS A 129 -5.43 -10.85 -3.92
N MET A 130 -5.30 -10.43 -5.17
CA MET A 130 -4.06 -9.87 -5.68
C MET A 130 -4.29 -8.79 -6.73
N ILE A 131 -3.36 -7.84 -6.74
CA ILE A 131 -3.09 -6.97 -7.88
C ILE A 131 -1.95 -7.61 -8.67
N LEU A 132 -2.08 -7.70 -9.99
CA LEU A 132 -1.08 -8.28 -10.88
C LEU A 132 -1.01 -7.54 -12.22
N ASP A 133 0.15 -7.61 -12.86
CA ASP A 133 0.33 -7.02 -14.20
C ASP A 133 -0.51 -7.74 -15.26
N ASN A 134 -0.88 -7.02 -16.32
CA ASN A 134 -1.74 -7.52 -17.39
C ASN A 134 -1.03 -8.25 -18.54
N LEU A 135 0.24 -8.66 -18.39
CA LEU A 135 1.02 -9.24 -19.48
C LEU A 135 0.57 -10.65 -19.91
N LEU A 136 -0.23 -11.33 -19.08
CA LEU A 136 -0.87 -12.60 -19.42
C LEU A 136 -2.38 -12.39 -19.48
N ASN A 137 -3.08 -12.98 -20.44
CA ASN A 137 -4.53 -12.84 -20.55
C ASN A 137 -5.24 -13.39 -19.30
N ARG A 138 -6.37 -12.77 -18.90
CA ARG A 138 -7.19 -13.17 -17.77
C ARG A 138 -7.69 -14.60 -17.89
N ASP A 139 -8.19 -14.99 -19.06
CA ASP A 139 -8.69 -16.36 -19.29
C ASP A 139 -7.59 -17.40 -19.07
N GLU A 140 -6.35 -17.06 -19.48
CA GLU A 140 -5.20 -17.93 -19.21
C GLU A 140 -4.83 -17.98 -17.73
N ILE A 141 -5.01 -16.88 -16.98
CA ILE A 141 -4.76 -16.87 -15.54
C ILE A 141 -5.82 -17.73 -14.82
N ASP A 142 -7.09 -17.60 -15.22
CA ASP A 142 -8.22 -18.40 -14.73
C ASP A 142 -7.99 -19.90 -15.01
N ASP A 143 -7.62 -20.25 -16.24
CA ASP A 143 -7.30 -21.63 -16.64
C ASP A 143 -6.14 -22.26 -15.84
N LEU A 144 -5.26 -21.44 -15.27
CA LEU A 144 -4.13 -21.89 -14.46
C LEU A 144 -4.47 -22.07 -12.98
N TRP A 145 -5.69 -21.67 -12.55
CA TRP A 145 -6.24 -21.90 -11.22
C TRP A 145 -6.69 -23.35 -11.03
N THR A 146 -5.78 -24.28 -11.32
CA THR A 146 -6.07 -25.71 -11.45
C THR A 146 -5.00 -26.58 -10.78
N LYS A 147 -5.37 -27.80 -10.41
CA LYS A 147 -4.51 -28.84 -9.83
C LYS A 147 -4.48 -30.05 -10.75
N GLY A 148 -3.41 -30.84 -10.67
CA GLY A 148 -3.20 -31.98 -11.57
C GLY A 148 -2.60 -31.59 -12.93
N ARG A 149 -2.54 -32.56 -13.84
CA ARG A 149 -1.96 -32.42 -15.20
C ARG A 149 -2.75 -33.25 -16.19
N GLY A 150 -2.74 -32.84 -17.47
CA GLY A 150 -3.39 -33.59 -18.55
C GLY A 150 -4.86 -33.86 -18.26
N LYS A 151 -5.29 -35.11 -18.43
CA LYS A 151 -6.67 -35.56 -18.16
C LYS A 151 -7.11 -35.43 -16.69
N ASN A 152 -6.16 -35.31 -15.75
CA ASN A 152 -6.44 -35.15 -14.32
C ASN A 152 -6.46 -33.67 -13.86
N LYS A 153 -6.45 -32.72 -14.81
CA LYS A 153 -6.53 -31.28 -14.51
C LYS A 153 -7.93 -30.97 -13.95
N LYS A 154 -8.01 -30.45 -12.74
CA LYS A 154 -9.24 -30.01 -12.08
C LYS A 154 -9.12 -28.54 -11.68
N SER A 155 -10.20 -27.77 -11.82
CA SER A 155 -10.24 -26.42 -11.23
C SER A 155 -10.12 -26.52 -9.71
N ILE A 156 -9.36 -25.60 -9.10
CA ILE A 156 -9.21 -25.51 -7.64
C ILE A 156 -10.34 -24.70 -7.03
N GLY A 157 -11.05 -23.90 -7.84
CA GLY A 157 -12.19 -23.12 -7.42
C GLY A 157 -12.53 -22.02 -8.41
N PHE A 158 -12.95 -20.87 -7.90
CA PHE A 158 -13.47 -19.77 -8.71
C PHE A 158 -12.47 -18.61 -8.74
N THR A 159 -12.43 -17.91 -9.86
CA THR A 159 -11.66 -16.68 -9.98
C THR A 159 -12.55 -15.53 -10.43
N ASN A 160 -12.23 -14.33 -9.97
CA ASN A 160 -12.87 -13.10 -10.43
C ASN A 160 -11.77 -12.09 -10.76
N ILE A 161 -11.47 -11.92 -12.05
CA ILE A 161 -10.35 -11.11 -12.53
C ILE A 161 -10.89 -9.89 -13.28
N ASN A 162 -10.63 -8.70 -12.73
CA ASN A 162 -11.10 -7.42 -13.25
C ASN A 162 -9.95 -6.50 -13.65
N LYS A 163 -10.12 -5.72 -14.72
CA LYS A 163 -9.23 -4.60 -15.03
C LYS A 163 -9.40 -3.52 -13.97
N ILE A 164 -8.28 -3.01 -13.47
CA ILE A 164 -8.23 -1.81 -12.65
C ILE A 164 -8.61 -0.64 -13.53
N LYS A 165 -9.56 0.16 -13.06
CA LYS A 165 -10.02 1.38 -13.70
C LYS A 165 -10.08 2.48 -12.66
N SER A 166 -9.76 3.69 -13.08
CA SER A 166 -9.96 4.89 -12.26
C SER A 166 -11.46 5.07 -11.96
N GLN A 167 -11.78 5.56 -10.76
CA GLN A 167 -13.17 5.78 -10.33
C GLN A 167 -13.26 7.14 -9.63
N ASN A 168 -14.27 7.94 -10.01
CA ASN A 168 -14.54 9.24 -9.39
C ASN A 168 -13.30 10.15 -9.32
N GLY A 169 -12.52 10.22 -10.41
CA GLY A 169 -11.29 11.03 -10.48
C GLY A 169 -10.10 10.50 -9.66
N GLN A 170 -10.23 9.34 -9.01
CA GLN A 170 -9.16 8.72 -8.23
C GLN A 170 -8.50 7.57 -9.00
N ASP A 171 -7.19 7.43 -8.81
CA ASP A 171 -6.38 6.31 -9.32
C ASP A 171 -6.96 4.97 -8.83
N GLY A 172 -7.34 4.12 -9.80
CA GLY A 172 -7.91 2.80 -9.54
C GLY A 172 -7.00 1.90 -8.70
N VAL A 173 -5.67 2.01 -8.85
CA VAL A 173 -4.69 1.21 -8.08
C VAL A 173 -4.75 1.60 -6.61
N ILE A 174 -4.87 2.90 -6.31
CA ILE A 174 -5.03 3.41 -4.93
C ILE A 174 -6.30 2.86 -4.30
N ILE A 175 -7.43 2.91 -5.03
CA ILE A 175 -8.72 2.40 -4.55
C ILE A 175 -8.62 0.91 -4.23
N LYS A 176 -8.10 0.10 -5.16
CA LYS A 176 -7.97 -1.35 -4.96
C LYS A 176 -7.00 -1.68 -3.82
N ALA A 177 -5.86 -1.00 -3.72
CA ALA A 177 -4.92 -1.24 -2.64
C ALA A 177 -5.50 -0.89 -1.26
N ASN A 178 -6.30 0.18 -1.16
CA ASN A 178 -7.00 0.53 0.09
C ASN A 178 -8.07 -0.51 0.44
N TYR A 179 -8.82 -1.01 -0.55
CA TYR A 179 -9.82 -2.05 -0.36
C TYR A 179 -9.20 -3.34 0.21
N LEU A 180 -8.14 -3.86 -0.41
CA LEU A 180 -7.45 -5.08 0.00
C LEU A 180 -6.82 -5.03 1.40
N THR A 181 -6.59 -3.83 1.92
CA THR A 181 -5.91 -3.67 3.22
C THR A 181 -6.88 -3.30 4.35
N LYS A 182 -8.20 -3.28 4.09
CA LYS A 182 -9.22 -3.02 5.13
C LYS A 182 -9.12 -4.02 6.28
N GLU A 183 -8.99 -5.30 5.95
CA GLU A 183 -9.03 -6.40 6.92
C GLU A 183 -7.73 -6.57 7.72
N PHE A 184 -6.66 -5.82 7.40
CA PHE A 184 -5.40 -5.90 8.12
C PHE A 184 -5.57 -5.63 9.65
N LYS A 185 -6.65 -5.00 10.12
CA LYS A 185 -6.92 -4.83 11.57
C LYS A 185 -7.39 -6.11 12.23
N LEU A 186 -8.13 -6.94 11.51
CA LEU A 186 -8.84 -8.10 12.01
C LEU A 186 -7.93 -9.35 12.06
N GLU A 187 -6.99 -9.47 11.13
CA GLU A 187 -6.19 -10.68 10.90
C GLU A 187 -4.87 -10.72 11.68
N ASN A 188 -4.87 -10.35 12.96
CA ASN A 188 -3.64 -10.23 13.74
C ASN A 188 -3.08 -11.58 14.22
N GLN A 189 -2.59 -12.42 13.30
CA GLN A 189 -1.59 -13.42 13.65
C GLN A 189 -0.26 -12.71 13.96
N LYS A 190 0.19 -12.77 15.22
CA LYS A 190 1.42 -12.11 15.67
C LYS A 190 2.61 -12.56 14.82
N GLY A 191 3.35 -11.60 14.25
CA GLY A 191 4.68 -11.84 13.68
C GLY A 191 4.72 -12.25 12.20
N LYS A 192 3.59 -12.57 11.56
CA LYS A 192 3.53 -12.82 10.12
C LYS A 192 3.28 -11.55 9.31
N ARG A 193 3.79 -11.51 8.08
CA ARG A 193 3.50 -10.42 7.13
C ARG A 193 2.02 -10.52 6.71
N LYS A 194 1.35 -9.38 6.63
CA LYS A 194 -0.09 -9.28 6.28
C LYS A 194 -0.37 -9.40 4.77
N TRP A 195 0.69 -9.50 3.96
CA TRP A 195 0.61 -9.50 2.51
C TRP A 195 1.79 -10.26 1.92
N PHE A 196 1.61 -10.75 0.71
CA PHE A 196 2.61 -11.45 -0.08
C PHE A 196 2.85 -10.69 -1.40
N ALA A 197 4.06 -10.82 -1.94
CA ALA A 197 4.46 -10.05 -3.12
C ALA A 197 5.55 -10.73 -3.94
N SER A 198 5.61 -10.36 -5.21
CA SER A 198 6.71 -10.70 -6.10
C SER A 198 8.01 -10.00 -5.68
N ARG A 199 9.16 -10.61 -6.01
CA ARG A 199 10.48 -10.07 -5.63
C ARG A 199 10.96 -8.92 -6.51
N ASN A 200 10.39 -8.77 -7.70
CA ASN A 200 10.74 -7.78 -8.72
C ASN A 200 9.88 -6.51 -8.66
N LEU A 201 9.18 -6.26 -7.55
CA LEU A 201 8.51 -4.97 -7.31
C LEU A 201 9.51 -3.88 -6.97
N LYS A 202 9.34 -2.71 -7.56
CA LYS A 202 9.91 -1.45 -7.08
C LYS A 202 9.39 -1.20 -5.66
N LYS A 203 10.29 -0.81 -4.76
CA LYS A 203 9.93 -0.51 -3.36
C LYS A 203 9.75 1.00 -3.19
N PRO A 204 8.81 1.45 -2.35
CA PRO A 204 8.73 2.85 -1.95
C PRO A 204 10.05 3.32 -1.34
N VAL A 205 10.48 4.52 -1.71
CA VAL A 205 11.73 5.14 -1.25
C VAL A 205 11.40 6.21 -0.22
N VAL A 206 12.02 6.13 0.96
CA VAL A 206 11.95 7.20 1.95
C VAL A 206 13.05 8.19 1.64
N GLU A 207 12.68 9.42 1.28
CA GLU A 207 13.65 10.45 0.92
C GLU A 207 14.34 11.04 2.16
N ARG A 208 15.50 11.66 1.94
CA ARG A 208 16.21 12.36 3.01
C ARG A 208 15.34 13.52 3.49
N ALA A 209 15.11 13.59 4.79
CA ALA A 209 14.31 14.64 5.39
C ALA A 209 14.93 16.03 5.16
N GLN A 210 14.13 16.98 4.69
CA GLN A 210 14.55 18.36 4.39
C GLN A 210 14.01 19.32 5.45
N ASN A 211 14.39 19.10 6.71
CA ASN A 211 13.83 19.81 7.87
C ASN A 211 14.07 21.33 7.85
N TRP A 212 15.05 21.80 7.06
CA TRP A 212 15.37 23.22 6.92
C TRP A 212 14.39 24.00 6.06
N LYS A 213 13.52 23.34 5.27
CA LYS A 213 12.63 24.03 4.30
C LYS A 213 11.50 24.84 4.93
N TYR A 214 11.03 24.42 6.11
CA TYR A 214 9.85 24.98 6.75
C TYR A 214 10.12 25.24 8.23
N THR A 215 9.65 26.39 8.72
CA THR A 215 9.61 26.79 10.13
C THR A 215 8.17 27.09 10.51
N ASP A 216 7.83 27.03 11.81
CA ASP A 216 6.46 27.30 12.28
C ASP A 216 5.96 28.66 11.80
N SER A 217 6.79 29.71 11.93
CA SER A 217 6.47 31.07 11.47
C SER A 217 6.27 31.15 9.95
N LYS A 218 7.08 30.42 9.17
CA LYS A 218 6.90 30.37 7.71
C LYS A 218 5.58 29.72 7.34
N ILE A 219 5.20 28.63 8.01
CA ILE A 219 3.92 27.94 7.77
C ILE A 219 2.75 28.82 8.17
N ALA A 220 2.78 29.43 9.36
CA ALA A 220 1.71 30.30 9.81
C ALA A 220 1.43 31.44 8.82
N ARG A 221 2.49 32.11 8.35
CA ARG A 221 2.39 33.16 7.33
C ARG A 221 1.81 32.65 6.00
N LEU A 222 2.26 31.48 5.53
CA LEU A 222 1.76 30.89 4.29
C LEU A 222 0.29 30.46 4.38
N LEU A 223 -0.17 30.07 5.57
CA LEU A 223 -1.57 29.75 5.82
C LEU A 223 -2.43 31.02 5.90
N GLU A 224 -1.96 32.06 6.58
CA GLU A 224 -2.65 33.35 6.69
C GLU A 224 -2.85 34.03 5.32
N ASN A 225 -1.88 33.87 4.41
CA ASN A 225 -1.91 34.43 3.07
C ASN A 225 -2.55 33.50 2.00
N ASP A 226 -3.00 32.30 2.37
CA ASP A 226 -3.46 31.26 1.41
C ASP A 226 -2.42 30.87 0.32
N GLU A 227 -1.13 31.01 0.63
CA GLU A 227 -0.01 30.78 -0.31
C GLU A 227 0.62 29.38 -0.19
N LEU A 228 0.18 28.57 0.78
CA LEU A 228 0.83 27.30 1.10
C LEU A 228 0.87 26.33 -0.09
N GLU A 229 -0.23 26.16 -0.83
CA GLU A 229 -0.25 25.25 -1.99
C GLU A 229 0.78 25.65 -3.04
N GLN A 230 0.85 26.94 -3.38
CA GLN A 230 1.78 27.46 -4.37
C GLN A 230 3.23 27.26 -3.92
N GLN A 231 3.53 27.56 -2.65
CA GLN A 231 4.87 27.35 -2.09
C GLN A 231 5.27 25.87 -2.13
N LEU A 232 4.36 24.95 -1.79
CA LEU A 232 4.64 23.51 -1.82
C LEU A 232 4.98 23.01 -3.23
N GLU A 233 4.31 23.51 -4.27
CA GLU A 233 4.64 23.17 -5.66
C GLU A 233 5.97 23.78 -6.12
N GLN A 234 6.25 25.03 -5.75
CA GLN A 234 7.54 25.68 -6.03
C GLN A 234 8.71 24.94 -5.38
N ASP A 235 8.59 24.58 -4.09
CA ASP A 235 9.61 23.84 -3.34
C ASP A 235 9.86 22.43 -3.89
N ASN A 236 8.96 21.96 -4.75
CA ASN A 236 9.06 20.66 -5.37
C ASN A 236 8.77 20.69 -6.87
N THR A 237 9.59 21.45 -7.59
CA THR A 237 9.55 21.63 -9.04
C THR A 237 9.37 20.30 -9.81
N GLY A 238 8.48 20.29 -10.80
CA GLY A 238 8.15 19.10 -11.61
C GLY A 238 7.06 18.20 -11.02
N TRP A 239 6.43 18.60 -9.93
CA TRP A 239 5.34 17.88 -9.30
C TRP A 239 4.14 18.82 -9.07
N GLU A 240 2.95 18.24 -9.01
CA GLU A 240 1.71 18.96 -8.73
C GLU A 240 0.97 18.31 -7.55
N LEU A 241 0.27 19.14 -6.78
CA LEU A 241 -0.61 18.70 -5.70
C LEU A 241 -1.82 17.97 -6.27
N ILE A 242 -2.20 16.87 -5.63
CA ILE A 242 -3.39 16.10 -6.01
C ILE A 242 -4.37 16.02 -4.87
N GLU A 243 -5.65 15.98 -5.22
CA GLU A 243 -6.72 15.72 -4.27
C GLU A 243 -6.67 14.28 -3.76
N PHE A 244 -7.05 14.11 -2.51
CA PHE A 244 -7.22 12.79 -1.92
C PHE A 244 -8.33 12.75 -0.88
N PRO A 245 -8.93 11.56 -0.67
CA PRO A 245 -9.94 11.40 0.35
C PRO A 245 -9.34 11.53 1.75
N ARG A 246 -9.95 12.41 2.54
CA ARG A 246 -9.71 12.61 3.96
C ARG A 246 -11.05 12.44 4.68
N LYS A 247 -11.00 11.89 5.88
CA LYS A 247 -12.14 11.92 6.79
C LYS A 247 -12.10 13.22 7.59
N ASN A 248 -13.10 14.09 7.38
CA ASN A 248 -13.20 15.37 8.07
C ASN A 248 -13.23 15.12 9.60
N PRO A 249 -12.35 15.78 10.39
CA PRO A 249 -12.28 15.57 11.83
C PRO A 249 -13.59 15.85 12.56
N GLU A 250 -14.33 16.88 12.13
CA GLU A 250 -15.54 17.38 12.76
C GLU A 250 -16.77 16.59 12.29
N THR A 251 -16.98 16.51 10.98
CA THR A 251 -18.20 15.93 10.42
C THR A 251 -18.12 14.41 10.24
N GLN A 252 -16.92 13.82 10.33
CA GLN A 252 -16.65 12.40 10.06
C GLN A 252 -17.07 11.93 8.66
N LYS A 253 -17.36 12.85 7.74
CA LYS A 253 -17.64 12.56 6.33
C LYS A 253 -16.35 12.51 5.52
N ASP A 254 -16.38 11.76 4.43
CA ASP A 254 -15.27 11.74 3.47
C ASP A 254 -15.35 13.00 2.60
N GLU A 255 -14.23 13.71 2.49
CA GLU A 255 -14.05 14.91 1.68
C GLU A 255 -12.77 14.78 0.85
N LEU A 256 -12.71 15.45 -0.31
CA LEU A 256 -11.51 15.56 -1.11
C LEU A 256 -10.77 16.84 -0.75
N VAL A 257 -9.49 16.72 -0.44
CA VAL A 257 -8.62 17.85 -0.12
C VAL A 257 -7.26 17.68 -0.82
N LYS A 258 -6.59 18.79 -1.12
CA LYS A 258 -5.18 18.77 -1.53
C LYS A 258 -4.21 18.74 -0.34
N LEU A 259 -4.63 19.34 0.78
CA LEU A 259 -3.86 19.42 2.03
C LEU A 259 -4.72 18.92 3.20
N ASP A 260 -4.17 18.03 4.01
CA ASP A 260 -4.71 17.65 5.32
C ASP A 260 -3.90 18.36 6.40
N ILE A 261 -4.41 19.51 6.83
CA ILE A 261 -3.83 20.32 7.91
C ILE A 261 -4.54 19.96 9.22
N ARG A 262 -3.76 19.72 10.27
CA ARG A 262 -4.25 19.39 11.60
C ARG A 262 -3.43 20.09 12.65
N GLU A 263 -4.09 20.62 13.66
CA GLU A 263 -3.42 21.14 14.85
C GLU A 263 -3.26 20.05 15.90
N ASN A 264 -2.08 20.02 16.52
CA ASN A 264 -1.79 19.18 17.66
C ASN A 264 -1.31 20.06 18.82
N GLU A 265 -1.96 19.94 19.98
CA GLU A 265 -1.63 20.75 21.16
C GLU A 265 -0.15 20.69 21.57
N TYR A 266 0.53 19.57 21.31
CA TYR A 266 1.92 19.35 21.73
C TYR A 266 2.93 19.43 20.58
N LEU A 267 2.49 19.16 19.35
CA LEU A 267 3.34 19.05 18.16
C LEU A 267 3.02 20.10 17.10
N GLY A 268 2.12 21.04 17.40
CA GLY A 268 1.74 22.14 16.52
C GLY A 268 1.11 21.67 15.21
N THR A 269 1.23 22.50 14.19
CA THR A 269 0.67 22.25 12.86
C THR A 269 1.31 21.04 12.20
N MET A 270 0.46 20.09 11.80
CA MET A 270 0.81 18.93 10.99
C MET A 270 0.17 19.08 9.61
N ILE A 271 0.99 18.95 8.57
CA ILE A 271 0.53 19.08 7.18
C ILE A 271 0.86 17.79 6.45
N TYR A 272 -0.15 17.19 5.82
CA TYR A 272 -0.01 16.04 4.95
C TYR A 272 -0.55 16.37 3.56
N TYR A 273 0.22 16.03 2.53
CA TYR A 273 -0.17 16.25 1.15
C TYR A 273 0.38 15.16 0.23
N ARG A 274 -0.25 15.02 -0.93
CA ARG A 274 0.12 14.05 -1.96
C ARG A 274 0.40 14.77 -3.25
N MET A 275 1.36 14.25 -4.01
CA MET A 275 1.75 14.86 -5.27
C MET A 275 1.95 13.79 -6.32
N ARG A 276 1.66 14.14 -7.56
CA ARG A 276 2.04 13.37 -8.75
C ARG A 276 3.06 14.16 -9.57
N ARG A 277 3.87 13.45 -10.36
CA ARG A 277 4.80 14.11 -11.28
C ARG A 277 3.98 14.78 -12.40
N ARG A 278 4.35 16.01 -12.76
CA ARG A 278 3.76 16.70 -13.91
C ARG A 278 4.15 15.92 -15.16
N GLU A 279 3.18 15.65 -16.02
CA GLU A 279 3.41 15.07 -17.36
C GLU A 279 4.17 16.05 -18.27
#